data_AF-A0A0F9LVS9-F1
#
_entry.id   AF-A0A0F9LVS9-F1
#
_cell.length_a   1.000
_cell.length_b   1.000
_cell.length_c   1.000
_cell.angle_alpha   90.00
_cell.angle_beta   90.00
_cell.angle_gamma   90.00
#
_symmetry.space_group_name_H-M   'P 1'
#
loop_
_entity.id
_entity.type
_entity.pdbx_description
1 polymer ?
#
loop_
_entity_poly.entity_id
_entity_poly.type
_entity_poly.pdbx_seq_one_letter_code
_entity_poly.pdbx_strand_id
1 'polypeptide(L)' 'MKRGNWTDNHCFYVSVVDGNRYALLAGPFKTHKESLDMVDKVKDKGQELDRKGVFYAFGTVKMENGYREGSLNKYFDV' A
#
# COMPACT_ATOMS: atom_id res chain seq x y z
N MET A 1 -19.48 -8.34 6.91
CA MET A 1 -18.40 -7.34 7.10
C MET A 1 -18.57 -6.64 8.43
N LYS A 2 -17.65 -6.87 9.39
CA LYS A 2 -17.53 -6.00 10.56
C LYS A 2 -17.05 -4.61 10.08
N ARG A 3 -17.57 -3.52 10.66
CA ARG A 3 -17.23 -2.14 10.27
C ARG A 3 -15.69 -1.97 10.23
N GLY A 4 -15.16 -1.59 9.07
CA GLY A 4 -13.72 -1.33 8.87
C GLY A 4 -12.92 -2.46 8.22
N ASN A 5 -13.52 -3.63 7.95
CA ASN A 5 -12.84 -4.72 7.24
C ASN A 5 -13.26 -4.76 5.77
N TRP A 6 -12.31 -4.51 4.87
CA TRP A 6 -12.47 -4.67 3.41
C TRP A 6 -12.42 -6.14 2.97
N THR A 7 -11.76 -6.99 3.74
CA THR A 7 -11.77 -8.46 3.58
C THR A 7 -11.59 -9.11 4.95
N ASP A 8 -12.26 -10.25 5.16
CA ASP A 8 -12.11 -11.09 6.35
C ASP A 8 -10.90 -12.04 6.25
N ASN A 9 -10.28 -12.14 5.07
CA ASN A 9 -9.00 -12.84 4.86
C ASN A 9 -7.81 -11.88 4.99
N HIS A 10 -6.66 -12.44 5.34
CA HIS A 10 -5.39 -11.69 5.31
C HIS A 10 -5.10 -11.19 3.89
N CYS A 11 -4.43 -10.04 3.82
CA CYS A 11 -4.05 -9.42 2.57
C CYS A 11 -2.72 -8.66 2.72
N PHE A 12 -2.20 -8.20 1.58
CA PHE A 12 -0.95 -7.48 1.49
C PHE A 12 -1.15 -6.10 0.88
N TYR A 13 -0.32 -5.15 1.30
CA TYR A 13 -0.33 -3.80 0.77
C TYR A 13 1.10 -3.36 0.45
N VAL A 14 1.24 -2.46 -0.52
CA VAL A 14 2.39 -1.57 -0.56
C VAL A 14 2.15 -0.48 0.48
N SER A 15 3.13 -0.30 1.36
CA SER A 15 3.08 0.68 2.43
C SER A 15 4.28 1.62 2.37
N VAL A 16 4.13 2.77 3.02
CA VAL A 16 5.19 3.75 3.18
C VAL A 16 5.30 4.18 4.64
N VAL A 17 6.52 4.45 5.08
CA VAL A 17 6.84 5.02 6.39
C VAL A 17 7.62 6.32 6.22
N ASP A 18 7.22 7.34 6.98
CA ASP A 18 7.91 8.63 7.13
C ASP A 18 7.96 9.00 8.61
N GLY A 19 9.08 8.69 9.25
CA GLY A 19 9.24 8.78 10.70
C GLY A 19 8.18 7.95 11.43
N ASN A 20 7.33 8.61 12.23
CA ASN A 20 6.24 7.95 12.97
C ASN A 20 4.94 7.83 12.17
N ARG A 21 4.91 8.26 10.90
CA ARG A 21 3.73 8.20 10.04
C ARG A 21 3.84 7.04 9.08
N TYR A 22 2.71 6.40 8.79
CA TYR A 22 2.62 5.33 7.81
C TYR A 22 1.35 5.44 6.98
N ALA A 23 1.38 4.91 5.76
CA ALA A 23 0.22 4.83 4.89
C ALA A 23 0.21 3.56 4.05
N LEU A 24 -0.99 3.10 3.69
CA LEU A 24 -1.21 2.05 2.69
C LEU A 24 -1.41 2.74 1.33
N LEU A 25 -0.50 2.47 0.40
CA LEU A 25 -0.46 3.15 -0.90
C LEU A 25 -1.12 2.34 -2.00
N ALA A 26 -0.92 1.02 -2.04
CA ALA A 26 -1.57 0.15 -3.01
C ALA A 26 -2.04 -1.17 -2.37
N GLY A 27 -3.15 -1.71 -2.84
CA GLY A 27 -3.78 -2.95 -2.37
C GLY A 27 -5.25 -2.75 -1.96
N PRO A 28 -5.93 -3.77 -1.41
CA PRO A 28 -5.37 -5.03 -0.93
C PRO A 28 -5.00 -6.01 -2.06
N PHE A 29 -3.82 -6.64 -1.94
CA PHE A 29 -3.37 -7.76 -2.76
C PHE A 29 -3.61 -9.09 -2.04
N LYS A 30 -3.83 -10.16 -2.81
CA LYS A 30 -4.05 -11.50 -2.27
C LYS A 30 -2.75 -12.15 -1.83
N THR A 31 -1.65 -11.86 -2.52
CA THR A 31 -0.35 -12.45 -2.24
C THR A 31 0.71 -11.40 -1.92
N HIS A 32 1.72 -11.79 -1.16
CA HIS A 32 2.87 -10.92 -0.89
C HIS A 32 3.62 -10.58 -2.19
N LYS A 33 3.71 -11.53 -3.12
CA LYS A 33 4.38 -11.34 -4.41
C LYS A 33 3.73 -10.25 -5.25
N GLU A 34 2.39 -10.24 -5.37
CA GLU A 34 1.65 -9.17 -6.05
C GLU A 34 1.97 -7.79 -5.47
N SER A 35 2.06 -7.68 -4.13
CA SER A 35 2.42 -6.41 -3.50
C SER A 35 3.88 -6.01 -3.75
N LEU A 36 4.81 -6.96 -3.77
CA LEU A 36 6.22 -6.71 -4.07
C LEU A 36 6.43 -6.21 -5.51
N ASP A 37 5.72 -6.80 -6.47
CA ASP A 37 5.80 -6.44 -7.89
C ASP A 37 5.29 -5.00 -8.16
N MET A 38 4.59 -4.40 -7.19
CA MET A 38 4.07 -3.04 -7.26
C MET A 38 4.93 -2.01 -6.52
N VAL A 39 5.90 -2.41 -5.68
CA VAL A 39 6.65 -1.47 -4.81
C VAL A 39 7.34 -0.38 -5.62
N ASP A 40 8.06 -0.74 -6.69
CA ASP A 40 8.81 0.24 -7.48
C ASP A 40 7.88 1.23 -8.19
N LYS A 41 6.80 0.74 -8.81
CA LYS A 41 5.79 1.58 -9.48
C LYS A 41 5.12 2.56 -8.52
N VAL A 42 4.79 2.07 -7.32
CA VAL A 42 4.14 2.87 -6.27
C VAL A 42 5.11 3.89 -5.69
N LYS A 43 6.38 3.52 -5.53
CA LYS A 43 7.45 4.44 -5.11
C LYS A 43 7.62 5.57 -6.12
N ASP A 44 7.76 5.25 -7.41
CA ASP A 44 7.93 6.24 -8.48
C ASP A 44 6.75 7.20 -8.50
N LYS A 45 5.51 6.68 -8.42
CA LYS A 45 4.31 7.50 -8.36
C LYS A 45 4.23 8.35 -7.09
N GLY A 46 4.63 7.80 -5.95
CA GLY A 46 4.70 8.53 -4.69
C GLY A 46 5.67 9.71 -4.75
N GLN A 47 6.84 9.51 -5.39
CA GLN A 47 7.85 10.55 -5.59
C GLN A 47 7.43 11.61 -6.62
N GLU A 48 6.65 11.21 -7.63
CA GLU A 48 6.02 12.14 -8.59
C GLU A 48 5.02 13.08 -7.89
N LEU A 49 4.19 12.54 -6.99
CA LEU A 49 3.12 13.28 -6.32
C LEU A 49 3.59 14.09 -5.12
N ASP A 50 4.63 13.64 -4.42
CA ASP A 50 5.25 14.33 -3.29
C ASP A 50 6.76 14.36 -3.45
N ARG A 51 7.33 15.56 -3.64
CA ARG A 51 8.78 15.75 -3.79
C ARG A 51 9.58 15.26 -2.58
N LYS A 52 8.97 15.18 -1.39
CA LYS A 52 9.60 14.60 -0.19
C LYS A 52 9.61 13.08 -0.21
N GLY A 53 8.86 12.44 -1.11
CA GLY A 53 8.77 11.00 -1.26
C GLY A 53 10.11 10.30 -1.40
N VAL A 54 11.15 10.98 -1.90
CA VAL A 54 12.51 10.45 -1.98
C VAL A 54 13.11 10.08 -0.61
N PHE A 55 12.61 10.66 0.48
CA PHE A 55 13.05 10.39 1.85
C PHE A 55 12.20 9.34 2.56
N TYR A 56 11.09 8.89 1.96
CA TYR A 56 10.20 7.92 2.59
C TYR A 56 10.68 6.48 2.37
N ALA A 57 10.40 5.61 3.33
CA ALA A 57 10.70 4.18 3.23
C ALA A 57 9.49 3.43 2.67
N PHE A 58 9.62 2.90 1.45
CA PHE A 58 8.58 2.10 0.79
C PHE A 58 8.83 0.61 1.00
N GLY A 59 7.75 -0.15 1.15
CA GLY A 59 7.83 -1.60 1.34
C GLY A 59 6.45 -2.25 1.32
N THR A 60 6.33 -3.40 1.96
CA THR A 60 5.08 -4.16 2.01
C THR A 60 4.70 -4.49 3.45
N VAL A 61 3.40 -4.66 3.69
CA VAL A 61 2.87 -5.08 4.98
C VAL A 61 1.78 -6.13 4.78
N LYS A 62 1.78 -7.16 5.64
CA LYS A 62 0.68 -8.11 5.78
C LYS A 62 -0.31 -7.56 6.81
N MET A 63 -1.60 -7.60 6.48
CA MET A 63 -2.67 -7.36 7.43
C MET A 63 -3.55 -8.61 7.58
N GLU A 64 -3.98 -8.92 8.79
CA GLU A 64 -4.85 -10.09 9.06
C GLU A 64 -6.25 -9.93 8.48
N ASN A 65 -6.71 -8.69 8.33
CA ASN A 65 -7.94 -8.26 7.71
C ASN A 65 -7.66 -7.03 6.84
N GLY A 66 -8.30 -6.93 5.69
CA GLY A 66 -8.17 -5.75 4.83
C GLY A 66 -8.77 -4.53 5.50
N TYR A 67 -8.14 -3.37 5.38
CA TYR A 67 -8.60 -2.14 6.04
C TYR A 67 -9.36 -1.21 5.08
N ARG A 68 -8.68 -0.77 4.02
CA ARG A 68 -9.23 0.08 2.94
C ARG A 68 -8.42 -0.11 1.66
N GLU A 69 -8.87 0.47 0.56
CA GLU A 69 -8.05 0.61 -0.65
C GLU A 69 -6.81 1.47 -0.37
N GLY A 70 -5.70 1.12 -1.04
CA GLY A 70 -4.51 1.94 -1.05
C GLY A 70 -4.79 3.32 -1.64
N SER A 71 -4.19 4.37 -1.06
CA SER A 71 -4.46 5.76 -1.48
C SER A 71 -4.06 6.08 -2.94
N LEU A 72 -3.24 5.24 -3.55
CA LEU A 72 -2.76 5.34 -4.92
C LEU A 72 -3.37 4.31 -5.86
N ASN A 73 -4.31 3.46 -5.41
CA ASN A 73 -4.96 2.46 -6.29
C ASN A 73 -5.51 3.09 -7.57
N LYS A 74 -6.10 4.30 -7.49
CA LYS A 74 -6.63 5.04 -8.65
C LYS A 74 -5.62 5.32 -9.79
N TYR A 75 -4.32 5.11 -9.57
CA TYR A 75 -3.27 5.27 -10.59
C TYR A 75 -2.80 3.93 -11.19
N PHE A 76 -3.34 2.81 -10.71
CA PHE A 76 -2.95 1.46 -11.10
C PHE A 76 -4.20 0.65 -11.41
N ASP A 77 -4.09 -0.34 -12.29
CA ASP A 77 -5.17 -1.28 -12.57
C ASP A 77 -5.09 -2.44 -11.55
N VAL A 78 -5.50 -2.15 -10.31
CA VAL A 78 -5.40 -3.04 -9.13
C VAL A 78 -6.69 -3.09 -8.33
#